data_AF-A0A366D546-F1
#
_entry.id   AF-A0A366D546-F1
#
_cell.length_a   1.000
_cell.length_b   1.000
_cell.length_c   1.000
_cell.angle_alpha   90.00
_cell.angle_beta   90.00
_cell.angle_gamma   90.00
#
_symmetry.space_group_name_H-M   'P 1'
#
loop_
_entity.id
_entity.type
_entity.pdbx_description
1 polymer ?
#
loop_
_entity_poly.entity_id
_entity_poly.type
_entity_poly.pdbx_seq_one_letter_code
_entity_poly.pdbx_strand_id
1 'polypeptide(L)' 'MNWKIEFYSSVDESILKMPPRIQARMIRLLELMEKHSANLGPPHTESIDDGLFEVRAKA' A
#
# COMPACT_ATOMS: atom_id res chain seq x y z
N MET A 1 11.77 -11.11 -9.30
CA MET A 1 10.40 -11.20 -9.84
C MET A 1 9.60 -10.16 -9.08
N ASN A 2 9.11 -9.12 -9.74
CA ASN A 2 8.38 -8.05 -9.07
C ASN A 2 6.91 -8.46 -8.92
N TRP A 3 6.31 -8.15 -7.78
CA TRP A 3 4.86 -8.29 -7.57
C TRP A 3 4.13 -7.28 -8.44
N LYS A 4 2.95 -7.66 -8.94
CA LYS A 4 2.05 -6.77 -9.66
C LYS A 4 0.97 -6.28 -8.71
N ILE A 5 0.71 -4.98 -8.70
CA ILE A 5 -0.39 -4.37 -7.96
C ILE A 5 -1.53 -4.10 -8.93
N GLU A 6 -2.73 -4.56 -8.57
CA GLU A 6 -3.96 -4.27 -9.29
C GLU A 6 -4.92 -3.55 -8.34
N PHE A 7 -5.46 -2.42 -8.80
CA PHE A 7 -6.42 -1.65 -8.02
C PHE A 7 -7.83 -2.11 -8.34
N TYR A 8 -8.61 -2.39 -7.31
CA TYR A 8 -10.03 -2.65 -7.44
C TYR A 8 -10.78 -1.33 -7.67
N SER A 9 -11.55 -1.25 -8.76
CA SER A 9 -12.42 -0.08 -9.04
C SER A 9 -11.63 1.24 -8.98
N SER A 10 -12.14 2.27 -8.30
CA SER A 10 -11.58 3.62 -8.20
C SER A 10 -10.60 3.82 -7.02
N VAL A 11 -9.89 2.78 -6.59
CA VAL A 11 -8.92 2.90 -5.49
C VAL A 11 -7.75 3.81 -5.87
N ASP A 12 -7.29 3.76 -7.11
CA ASP A 12 -6.27 4.64 -7.67
C ASP A 12 -6.68 6.12 -7.61
N GLU A 13 -7.91 6.45 -8.00
CA GLU A 13 -8.45 7.82 -7.87
C GLU A 13 -8.49 8.28 -6.42
N SER A 14 -8.80 7.37 -5.50
CA SER A 14 -8.84 7.67 -4.07
C SER A 14 -7.45 7.98 -3.53
N ILE A 15 -6.42 7.27 -3.99
CA ILE A 15 -5.00 7.56 -3.70
C ILE A 15 -4.61 8.93 -4.27
N LEU A 16 -5.05 9.25 -5.50
CA LEU A 16 -4.78 10.54 -6.15
C LEU A 16 -5.41 11.74 -5.43
N LYS A 17 -6.49 11.53 -4.67
CA LYS A 17 -7.18 12.56 -3.88
C LYS A 17 -6.67 12.70 -2.44
N MET A 18 -5.71 11.88 -2.01
CA MET A 18 -5.16 11.96 -0.65
C MET A 18 -4.37 13.26 -0.42
N PRO A 19 -4.28 13.74 0.84
CA PRO A 19 -3.38 14.84 1.17
C PRO A 19 -1.93 14.54 0.73
N PRO A 20 -1.18 15.52 0.20
CA PRO A 20 0.10 15.27 -0.48
C PRO A 20 1.09 14.41 0.31
N ARG A 21 1.20 14.63 1.63
CA ARG A 21 2.09 13.84 2.50
C ARG A 21 1.68 12.37 2.60
N ILE A 22 0.38 12.10 2.71
CA ILE A 22 -0.15 10.73 2.81
C ILE A 22 -0.05 10.05 1.46
N GLN A 23 -0.36 10.76 0.37
CA GLN A 23 -0.23 10.27 -1.00
C GLN A 23 1.20 9.82 -1.30
N ALA A 24 2.19 10.69 -1.04
CA ALA A 24 3.60 10.36 -1.30
C ALA A 24 4.04 9.10 -0.55
N ARG A 25 3.58 8.95 0.70
CA ARG A 25 3.86 7.76 1.49
C ARG A 25 3.13 6.52 0.96
N MET A 26 1.87 6.62 0.56
CA MET A 26 1.14 5.52 -0.05
C MET A 26 1.86 5.01 -1.31
N ILE A 27 2.24 5.92 -2.22
CA ILE A 27 2.98 5.58 -3.43
C ILE A 27 4.29 4.86 -3.08
N ARG A 28 5.05 5.38 -2.11
CA ARG A 28 6.30 4.75 -1.65
C ARG A 28 6.10 3.32 -1.13
N LEU A 29 5.01 3.08 -0.40
CA LEU A 29 4.67 1.74 0.10
C LEU A 29 4.31 0.78 -1.04
N LEU A 30 3.54 1.24 -2.02
CA LEU A 30 3.19 0.45 -3.21
C LEU A 30 4.44 0.05 -4.00
N GLU A 31 5.38 0.97 -4.22
CA GLU A 31 6.68 0.65 -4.86
C GLU A 31 7.49 -0.40 -4.09
N LEU A 32 7.41 -0.40 -2.76
CA LEU A 32 8.07 -1.41 -1.93
C LEU A 32 7.35 -2.75 -2.03
N MET A 33 6.02 -2.75 -2.12
CA MET A 33 5.24 -3.97 -2.30
C MET A 33 5.53 -4.64 -3.64
N GLU A 34 5.68 -3.88 -4.72
CA GLU A 34 6.10 -4.39 -6.03
C GLU A 34 7.47 -5.09 -5.96
N LYS A 35 8.36 -4.65 -5.06
CA LYS A 35 9.71 -5.23 -4.92
C LYS A 35 9.78 -6.42 -3.96
N HIS A 36 9.01 -6.39 -2.88
CA HIS A 36 9.19 -7.28 -1.74
C HIS A 36 8.00 -8.22 -1.52
N SER A 37 6.84 -7.67 -1.13
CA SER A 37 5.52 -8.31 -1.04
C SER A 37 4.55 -7.33 -0.37
N ALA A 38 3.27 -7.71 -0.22
CA ALA A 38 2.31 -6.97 0.59
C ALA A 38 2.67 -6.90 2.09
N ASN A 39 3.54 -7.80 2.58
CA ASN A 39 4.00 -7.78 3.96
C ASN A 39 5.30 -6.98 4.10
N LEU A 40 5.18 -5.70 4.44
CA LEU A 40 6.30 -4.79 4.73
C LEU A 40 6.62 -4.70 6.24
N GLY A 41 5.84 -5.37 7.09
CA GLY A 41 5.92 -5.33 8.55
C GLY A 41 5.54 -3.97 9.18
N PRO A 42 5.40 -3.92 10.52
CA PRO A 42 5.17 -2.66 11.24
C PRO A 42 6.35 -1.68 11.06
N PRO A 43 6.10 -0.36 10.95
CA PRO A 43 4.79 0.31 11.06
C PRO A 43 4.02 0.41 9.73
N HIS A 44 4.51 -0.22 8.65
CA HIS A 44 4.04 0.00 7.28
C HIS A 44 2.81 -0.83 6.92
N THR A 45 2.80 -2.10 7.33
CA THR A 45 1.68 -3.01 7.11
C THR A 45 1.47 -3.88 8.33
N GLU A 46 0.22 -4.22 8.60
CA GLU A 46 -0.14 -5.22 9.61
C GLU A 46 -1.00 -6.31 8.97
N SER A 47 -0.73 -7.56 9.34
CA SER A 47 -1.58 -8.68 8.91
C SER A 47 -2.94 -8.57 9.59
N ILE A 48 -4.01 -8.71 8.81
CA ILE A 48 -5.36 -8.80 9.36
C ILE A 48 -5.68 -10.29 9.55
N ASP A 49 -6.05 -10.99 8.48
CA ASP A 49 -6.26 -12.43 8.41
C ASP A 49 -6.34 -12.90 6.95
N ASP A 50 -6.32 -14.21 6.68
CA ASP A 50 -6.50 -14.81 5.34
C ASP A 50 -5.55 -14.25 4.25
N GLY A 51 -4.33 -13.87 4.66
CA GLY A 51 -3.33 -13.27 3.77
C GLY A 51 -3.60 -11.81 3.38
N LEU A 52 -4.55 -11.15 4.04
CA LEU A 52 -4.84 -9.73 3.89
C LEU A 52 -3.96 -8.88 4.81
N PHE A 53 -3.56 -7.72 4.29
CA PHE A 53 -2.72 -6.75 5.00
C PHE A 53 -3.37 -5.36 4.97
N GLU A 54 -3.35 -4.67 6.10
CA GLU A 54 -3.67 -3.25 6.19
C GLU A 54 -2.44 -2.41 5.80
N VAL A 55 -2.59 -1.45 4.89
CA VAL A 55 -1.52 -0.49 4.53
C VAL A 55 -1.63 0.77 5.38
N ARG A 56 -0.63 1.04 6.21
CA ARG A 56 -0.63 2.13 7.21
C ARG A 56 0.14 3.36 6.75
N ALA A 57 -0.42 4.09 5.79
CA ALA A 57 0.20 5.31 5.25
C ALA A 57 0.23 6.51 6.22
N LYS A 58 -0.45 6.43 7.38
CA LYS A 58 -0.48 7.48 8.41
C LYS A 58 0.42 7.24 9.63
N ALA A 59 0.93 6.03 9.82
CA ALA A 59 1.66 5.62 11.02
C ALA A 59 2.97 6.38 11.29
#